data_AF-A0A9E2J2Z2-F1
#
_entry.id   AF-A0A9E2J2Z2-F1
#
_cell.length_a   1.000
_cell.length_b   1.000
_cell.length_c   1.000
_cell.angle_alpha   90.00
_cell.angle_beta   90.00
_cell.angle_gamma   90.00
#
_symmetry.space_group_name_H-M   'P 1'
#
loop_
_entity.id
_entity.type
_entity.pdbx_description
1 polymer ?
#
loop_
_entity_poly.entity_id
_entity_poly.type
_entity_poly.pdbx_seq_one_letter_code
_entity_poly.pdbx_strand_id
1 'polypeptide(L)'
;MTNEEKVKWFDAAIRFVLDGKIHLVMKSRLNGVGNWSIVDTAANKVLNSNMEWEDEPPLNKRDDSFMIRARFKFDDAVAMWEQYKMFAE
;
A
#
# COMPACT_ATOMS: atom_id res chain seq x y z
N MET A 1 -0.73 13.54 -23.06
CA MET A 1 -0.43 13.05 -21.71
C MET A 1 1.07 13.06 -21.51
N THR A 2 1.56 13.93 -20.62
CA THR A 2 2.96 13.95 -20.18
C THR A 2 3.28 12.70 -19.36
N ASN A 3 4.57 12.41 -19.14
CA ASN A 3 4.95 11.28 -18.29
C ASN A 3 4.44 11.45 -16.85
N GLU A 4 4.41 12.68 -16.32
CA GLU A 4 3.85 12.98 -15.00
C GLU A 4 2.35 12.72 -14.92
N GLU A 5 1.59 13.07 -15.97
CA GLU A 5 0.17 12.78 -16.05
C GLU A 5 -0.10 11.27 -16.15
N LYS A 6 0.72 10.53 -16.92
CA LYS A 6 0.62 9.07 -17.02
C LYS A 6 0.91 8.38 -15.69
N VAL A 7 1.92 8.84 -14.95
CA VAL A 7 2.24 8.33 -13.61
C VAL A 7 1.10 8.61 -12.64
N LYS A 8 0.54 9.83 -12.63
CA LYS A 8 -0.65 10.13 -11.82
C LYS A 8 -1.85 9.27 -12.19
N TRP A 9 -2.07 9.02 -13.48
CA TRP A 9 -3.16 8.17 -13.96
C TRP A 9 -2.96 6.71 -13.57
N PHE A 10 -1.73 6.20 -13.68
CA PHE A 10 -1.36 4.85 -13.23
C PHE A 10 -1.51 4.72 -11.71
N ASP A 11 -1.02 5.69 -10.95
CA ASP A 11 -1.15 5.74 -9.49
C ASP A 11 -2.61 5.86 -9.03
N ALA A 12 -3.49 6.46 -9.82
CA ALA A 12 -4.93 6.56 -9.54
C ALA A 12 -5.69 5.30 -9.97
N ALA A 13 -5.31 4.71 -11.11
CA ALA A 13 -5.94 3.52 -11.68
C ALA A 13 -5.66 2.24 -10.88
N ILE A 14 -4.69 2.25 -9.98
CA ILE A 14 -4.25 1.08 -9.22
C ILE A 14 -4.36 1.35 -7.70
N ARG A 15 -5.48 1.96 -7.31
CA ARG A 15 -5.94 2.07 -5.92
C ARG A 15 -7.31 1.43 -5.81
N PHE A 16 -7.46 0.53 -4.85
CA PHE A 16 -8.74 -0.04 -4.49
C PHE A 16 -9.14 0.46 -3.10
N VAL A 17 -10.37 0.95 -2.95
CA VAL A 17 -10.89 1.32 -1.64
C VAL A 17 -11.15 0.04 -0.86
N LEU A 18 -10.62 -0.06 0.36
CA LEU A 18 -10.88 -1.16 1.27
C LEU A 18 -11.95 -0.78 2.28
N ASP A 19 -11.80 0.38 2.92
CA ASP A 19 -12.78 0.95 3.85
C ASP A 19 -12.54 2.46 4.03
N GLY A 20 -13.55 3.29 3.73
CA GLY A 20 -13.46 4.74 3.88
C GLY A 20 -12.24 5.38 3.20
N LYS A 21 -11.23 5.76 4.00
CA LYS A 21 -9.96 6.38 3.55
C LYS A 21 -8.79 5.40 3.48
N ILE A 22 -9.03 4.13 3.80
CA ILE A 22 -8.07 3.03 3.68
C ILE A 22 -8.14 2.46 2.26
N HIS A 23 -6.99 2.43 1.60
CA HIS A 23 -6.85 1.99 0.22
C HIS A 23 -5.76 0.94 0.10
N LEU A 24 -5.96 -0.02 -0.78
CA LEU A 24 -4.90 -0.86 -1.30
C LEU A 24 -4.26 -0.17 -2.52
N VAL A 25 -2.98 0.14 -2.44
CA VAL A 25 -2.25 0.93 -3.44
C VAL A 25 -1.09 0.12 -4.00
N MET A 26 -1.01 -0.07 -5.32
CA MET A 26 0.18 -0.68 -5.94
C MET A 26 1.33 0.32 -5.90
N LYS A 27 2.44 -0.06 -5.27
CA LYS A 27 3.64 0.78 -5.14
C LYS A 27 4.72 0.45 -6.18
N SER A 28 4.73 -0.77 -6.69
CA SER A 28 5.62 -1.17 -7.80
C SER A 28 5.11 -2.43 -8.49
N ARG A 29 5.55 -2.65 -9.73
CA ARG A 29 5.37 -3.91 -10.45
C ARG A 29 6.71 -4.34 -11.02
N LEU A 30 7.19 -5.51 -10.61
CA LEU A 30 8.46 -6.06 -11.07
C LEU A 30 8.22 -7.47 -11.59
N ASN A 31 8.73 -7.78 -12.79
CA ASN A 31 8.60 -9.11 -13.42
C ASN A 31 7.16 -9.64 -13.44
N GLY A 32 6.19 -8.76 -13.69
CA GLY A 32 4.77 -9.09 -13.71
C GLY A 32 4.08 -9.16 -12.35
N VAL A 33 4.83 -9.18 -11.24
CA VAL A 33 4.31 -9.22 -9.86
C VAL A 33 4.13 -7.82 -9.32
N GLY A 34 2.90 -7.48 -8.91
CA GLY A 34 2.59 -6.23 -8.23
C GLY A 34 2.87 -6.30 -6.74
N ASN A 35 3.51 -5.26 -6.21
CA ASN A 35 3.73 -5.04 -4.79
C ASN A 35 2.80 -3.94 -4.30
N TRP A 36 2.01 -4.24 -3.28
CA TRP A 36 0.88 -3.45 -2.82
C TRP A 36 1.05 -3.10 -1.35
N SER A 37 0.56 -1.93 -0.96
CA SER A 37 0.52 -1.50 0.43
C SER A 37 -0.90 -1.09 0.79
N ILE A 38 -1.30 -1.35 2.03
CA ILE A 38 -2.53 -0.82 2.60
C ILE A 38 -2.18 0.55 3.21
N VAL A 39 -2.87 1.59 2.75
CA VAL A 39 -2.55 2.98 3.06
C VAL A 39 -3.79 3.67 3.62
N ASP A 40 -3.63 4.31 4.79
CA ASP A 40 -4.56 5.35 5.24
C ASP A 40 -4.19 6.66 4.56
N THR A 41 -5.03 7.07 3.61
CA THR A 41 -4.82 8.30 2.85
C THR A 41 -5.13 9.58 3.63
N ALA A 42 -5.88 9.49 4.73
CA ALA A 42 -6.15 10.63 5.60
C ALA A 42 -4.98 10.91 6.54
N ALA A 43 -4.40 9.86 7.13
CA ALA A 43 -3.27 9.96 8.06
C ALA A 43 -1.88 9.85 7.39
N ASN A 44 -1.83 9.50 6.10
CA ASN A 44 -0.59 9.16 5.38
C ASN A 44 0.23 8.06 6.08
N LYS A 45 -0.48 7.00 6.49
CA LYS A 45 0.10 5.83 7.17
C LYS A 45 -0.01 4.58 6.33
N VAL A 46 0.87 3.63 6.59
CA VAL A 46 0.92 2.32 5.95
C VAL A 46 0.71 1.26 7.02
N LEU A 47 -0.07 0.23 6.71
CA LEU A 47 -0.21 -0.94 7.57
C LEU A 47 0.94 -1.91 7.29
N ASN A 48 1.71 -2.26 8.31
CA ASN A 48 2.83 -3.19 8.20
C ASN A 48 2.40 -4.64 8.52
N SER A 49 3.31 -5.59 8.31
CA SER A 49 3.10 -7.02 8.56
C SER A 49 2.84 -7.39 10.03
N ASN A 50 3.10 -6.48 10.97
CA ASN A 50 2.78 -6.64 12.39
C ASN A 50 1.38 -6.11 12.71
N MET A 51 0.58 -5.73 11.70
CA MET A 51 -0.75 -5.12 11.87
C MET A 51 -0.70 -3.76 12.60
N GLU A 52 0.41 -3.04 12.49
CA GLU A 52 0.59 -1.71 13.07
C GLU A 52 0.63 -0.63 11.99
N TRP A 53 0.04 0.53 12.29
CA TRP A 53 0.09 1.70 11.42
C TRP A 53 1.37 2.50 11.66
N GLU A 54 2.20 2.59 10.63
CA GLU A 54 3.43 3.39 10.65
C GLU A 54 3.39 4.51 9.61
N ASP A 55 4.16 5.57 9.84
CA ASP A 55 4.23 6.70 8.91
C ASP A 55 4.87 6.24 7.59
N GLU A 56 4.25 6.59 6.45
CA GLU A 56 4.84 6.26 5.16
C GLU A 56 6.02 7.22 4.88
N PRO A 57 7.29 6.74 4.91
CA PRO A 57 8.44 7.63 4.73
C PRO A 57 8.52 8.10 3.28
N PRO A 58 9.21 9.23 3.00
CA PRO A 58 9.56 9.62 1.64
C PRO A 58 10.28 8.48 0.88
N LEU A 59 10.06 8.36 -0.43
CA LEU A 59 10.58 7.26 -1.24
C LEU A 59 12.10 7.03 -1.09
N ASN A 60 12.87 8.11 -0.96
CA ASN A 60 14.33 8.08 -0.79
C ASN A 60 14.81 7.71 0.63
N LYS A 61 13.89 7.58 1.59
CA LYS A 61 14.18 7.22 2.99
C LYS A 61 13.66 5.83 3.36
N ARG A 62 13.09 5.08 2.41
CA ARG A 62 12.58 3.72 2.63
C ARG A 62 13.75 2.75 2.49
N ASP A 63 14.07 2.03 3.57
CA ASP A 63 15.03 0.92 3.54
C ASP A 63 14.35 -0.38 3.09
N ASP A 64 15.15 -1.41 2.82
CA ASP A 64 14.64 -2.71 2.38
C ASP A 64 13.73 -3.35 3.43
N SER A 65 14.03 -3.16 4.71
CA SER A 65 13.22 -3.66 5.84
C SER A 65 11.81 -3.08 5.82
N PHE A 66 11.68 -1.76 5.65
CA PHE A 66 10.39 -1.08 5.48
C PHE A 66 9.65 -1.63 4.25
N MET A 67 10.36 -1.80 3.14
CA MET A 67 9.76 -2.26 1.89
C MET A 67 9.22 -3.69 2.02
N ILE A 68 9.95 -4.58 2.70
CA ILE A 68 9.53 -5.97 2.94
C ILE A 68 8.29 -6.03 3.86
N ARG A 69 8.26 -5.23 4.94
CA ARG A 69 7.17 -5.29 5.92
C ARG A 69 5.89 -4.58 5.49
N ALA A 70 5.97 -3.66 4.53
CA ALA A 70 4.84 -2.81 4.12
C ALA A 70 4.34 -3.11 2.69
N ARG A 71 5.01 -4.00 1.96
CA ARG A 71 4.63 -4.36 0.59
C ARG A 71 4.37 -5.85 0.45
N PHE A 72 3.22 -6.15 -0.12
CA PHE A 72 2.68 -7.49 -0.21
C PHE A 72 2.28 -7.80 -1.65
N LYS A 73 2.09 -9.07 -1.97
CA LYS A 73 1.31 -9.41 -3.17
C LYS A 73 -0.15 -9.00 -2.93
N PHE A 74 -0.91 -8.87 -4.01
CA PHE A 74 -2.31 -8.43 -3.93
C PHE A 74 -3.13 -9.29 -2.95
N ASP A 75 -3.11 -10.60 -3.14
CA ASP A 75 -3.89 -11.54 -2.31
C ASP A 75 -3.45 -11.50 -0.84
N ASP A 76 -2.14 -11.44 -0.59
CA ASP A 76 -1.58 -11.33 0.77
C ASP A 76 -2.03 -10.02 1.44
N ALA A 77 -2.09 -8.91 0.69
CA ALA A 77 -2.54 -7.63 1.22
C ALA A 77 -4.04 -7.65 1.57
N VAL A 78 -4.87 -8.29 0.73
CA VAL A 78 -6.30 -8.45 1.01
C VAL A 78 -6.50 -9.32 2.26
N ALA A 79 -5.79 -10.45 2.35
CA ALA A 79 -5.85 -11.32 3.52
C ALA A 79 -5.39 -10.61 4.79
N MET A 80 -4.32 -9.81 4.72
CA MET A 80 -3.84 -9.01 5.86
C MET A 80 -4.85 -7.98 6.31
N TRP A 81 -5.56 -7.32 5.39
CA TRP A 81 -6.65 -6.40 5.74
C TRP A 81 -7.80 -7.12 6.44
N GLU A 82 -8.20 -8.29 5.94
CA GLU A 82 -9.24 -9.10 6.57
C GLU A 82 -8.84 -9.52 7.98
N GLN A 83 -7.60 -9.96 8.15
CA GLN A 83 -7.04 -10.31 9.46
C GLN A 83 -7.03 -9.12 10.41
N TYR A 84 -6.58 -7.94 9.95
CA TYR A 84 -6.57 -6.72 10.76
C TYR A 84 -7.96 -6.39 11.30
N LYS A 85 -9.00 -6.44 10.45
CA LYS A 85 -10.38 -6.18 10.88
C LYS A 85 -10.87 -7.14 11.97
N MET A 86 -10.42 -8.39 11.97
CA MET A 86 -10.83 -9.37 12.97
C MET A 86 -10.27 -9.09 14.38
N PHE A 87 -9.19 -8.32 14.50
CA PHE A 87 -8.50 -8.04 15.76
C PHE A 87 -8.54 -6.56 16.19
N ALA A 88 -8.96 -5.67 15.29
CA ALA A 88 -9.06 -4.23 15.57
C ALA A 88 -10.41 -3.82 16.20
N GLU A 89 -11.36 -4.76 16.34
CA GLU A 89 -12.60 -4.65 17.14
C GLU A 89 -12.37 -5.11 18.58
#